data_AF-A0A2S0XPV5-F1
#
_entry.id   AF-A0A2S0XPV5-F1
#
_cell.length_a   1.000
_cell.length_b   1.000
_cell.length_c   1.000
_cell.angle_alpha   90.00
_cell.angle_beta   90.00
_cell.angle_gamma   90.00
#
_symmetry.space_group_name_H-M   'P 1'
#
loop_
_entity.id
_entity.type
_entity.pdbx_description
1 polymer ?
#
loop_
_entity_poly.entity_id
_entity_poly.type
_entity_poly.pdbx_seq_one_letter_code
_entity_poly.pdbx_strand_id
1 'polypeptide(L)' 'MEKLVLIIGKVAKDAAQVASEIDSLPGISVTSRSRSMIDVDVSEPSAAEALRSYAGRHGFEVEPMSEAQLIEPISPFKAR' A
#
# COMPACT_ATOMS: atom_id res chain seq x y z
N MET A 1 -13.31 -5.74 -5.52
CA MET A 1 -11.92 -5.31 -5.74
C MET A 1 -11.69 -4.07 -4.91
N GLU A 2 -10.88 -4.22 -3.87
CA GLU A 2 -10.46 -3.13 -2.98
C GLU A 2 -9.00 -2.79 -3.30
N LYS A 3 -8.67 -1.51 -3.37
CA LYS A 3 -7.29 -1.05 -3.57
C LYS A 3 -6.65 -0.71 -2.23
N LEU A 4 -5.52 -1.34 -1.96
CA LEU A 4 -4.71 -1.08 -0.77
C LEU A 4 -3.33 -0.58 -1.18
N VAL A 5 -2.72 0.21 -0.32
CA VAL A 5 -1.31 0.61 -0.44
C VAL A 5 -0.53 0.05 0.73
N LEU A 6 0.59 -0.60 0.43
CA LEU A 6 1.55 -1.07 1.41
C LEU A 6 2.70 -0.07 1.50
N ILE A 7 2.90 0.53 2.67
CA ILE A 7 3.96 1.51 2.94
C ILE A 7 5.13 0.77 3.61
N ILE A 8 6.25 0.70 2.88
CA ILE A 8 7.48 0.00 3.28
C ILE A 8 8.59 0.96 3.76
N GLY A 9 8.41 2.28 3.61
CA GLY A 9 9.45 3.32 3.78
C GLY A 9 10.17 3.39 5.14
N LYS A 10 9.70 2.69 6.18
CA LYS A 10 10.39 2.60 7.49
C LYS A 10 11.33 1.40 7.61
N VAL A 11 11.20 0.40 6.74
CA VAL A 11 11.96 -0.84 6.80
C VAL A 11 12.89 -0.88 5.60
N ALA A 12 14.19 -1.06 5.80
CA ALA A 12 15.19 -1.14 4.72
C ALA A 12 15.09 -2.43 3.87
N LYS A 13 13.87 -2.97 3.68
CA LYS A 13 13.58 -4.12 2.83
C LYS A 13 13.36 -3.65 1.40
N ASP A 14 13.88 -4.43 0.46
CA ASP A 14 13.79 -4.14 -0.96
C ASP A 14 12.32 -4.20 -1.44
N ALA A 15 11.84 -3.13 -2.05
CA ALA A 15 10.47 -3.01 -2.52
C ALA A 15 10.11 -4.07 -3.56
N ALA A 16 11.06 -4.50 -4.40
CA ALA A 16 10.81 -5.52 -5.40
C ALA A 16 10.65 -6.90 -4.76
N GLN A 17 11.44 -7.20 -3.73
CA GLN A 17 11.30 -8.44 -2.97
C GLN A 17 9.93 -8.50 -2.27
N VAL A 18 9.53 -7.43 -1.58
CA VAL A 18 8.23 -7.37 -0.90
C VAL A 18 7.08 -7.49 -1.90
N ALA A 19 7.17 -6.81 -3.05
CA ALA A 19 6.18 -6.92 -4.11
C ALA A 19 6.03 -8.36 -4.62
N SER A 20 7.14 -9.08 -4.83
CA SER A 20 7.08 -10.50 -5.23
C SER A 20 6.49 -11.42 -4.16
N GLU A 21 6.76 -11.15 -2.88
CA GLU A 21 6.18 -11.93 -1.78
C GLU A 21 4.67 -11.73 -1.68
N ILE A 22 4.17 -10.49 -1.79
CA ILE A 22 2.74 -10.21 -1.70
C ILE A 22 1.97 -10.61 -2.96
N ASP A 23 2.60 -10.55 -4.15
CA ASP A 23 2.02 -11.04 -5.41
C ASP A 23 1.83 -12.57 -5.40
N SER A 24 2.63 -13.28 -4.60
CA SER A 24 2.50 -14.72 -4.39
C SER A 24 1.30 -15.09 -3.49
N LEU A 25 0.63 -14.12 -2.86
CA LEU A 25 -0.52 -14.37 -2.01
C LEU A 25 -1.81 -14.52 -2.86
N PRO A 26 -2.66 -15.53 -2.58
CA PRO A 26 -3.88 -15.74 -3.34
C PRO A 26 -4.84 -14.56 -3.16
N GLY A 27 -5.39 -14.07 -4.28
CA GLY A 27 -6.36 -12.96 -4.27
C GLY A 27 -5.75 -11.56 -4.13
N ILE A 28 -4.41 -11.45 -4.22
CA ILE A 28 -3.67 -10.18 -4.26
C ILE A 28 -3.03 -10.03 -5.64
N SER A 29 -3.00 -8.80 -6.15
CA SER A 29 -2.27 -8.48 -7.38
C SER A 29 -1.55 -7.14 -7.23
N VAL A 30 -0.25 -7.13 -7.50
CA VAL A 30 0.52 -5.87 -7.45
C VAL A 30 0.23 -5.06 -8.70
N THR A 31 -0.29 -3.86 -8.53
CA THR A 31 -0.65 -2.97 -9.66
C THR A 31 0.42 -1.91 -9.92
N SER A 32 1.11 -1.45 -8.88
CA SER A 32 2.17 -0.45 -8.98
C SER A 32 3.16 -0.62 -7.82
N ARG A 33 4.41 -0.22 -8.06
CA ARG A 33 5.50 -0.33 -7.07
C ARG A 33 6.39 0.90 -7.13
N SER A 34 6.75 1.39 -5.96
CA SER A 34 7.66 2.49 -5.71
C SER A 34 8.68 2.11 -4.65
N ARG A 35 9.74 2.92 -4.47
CA ARG A 35 10.78 2.67 -3.46
C ARG A 35 10.28 2.55 -2.02
N SER A 36 9.12 3.14 -1.73
CA SER A 36 8.59 3.24 -0.35
C SER A 36 7.11 2.83 -0.25
N MET A 37 6.47 2.49 -1.36
CA MET A 37 5.04 2.18 -1.44
C MET A 37 4.79 1.11 -2.50
N ILE A 38 3.84 0.22 -2.27
CA ILE A 38 3.40 -0.80 -3.22
C ILE A 38 1.87 -0.78 -3.29
N ASP A 39 1.33 -0.52 -4.46
CA ASP A 39 -0.09 -0.52 -4.73
C ASP A 39 -0.54 -1.95 -5.06
N VAL A 40 -1.53 -2.44 -4.31
CA VAL A 40 -2.08 -3.78 -4.50
C VAL A 40 -3.59 -3.76 -4.66
N ASP A 41 -4.06 -4.54 -5.61
CA ASP A 41 -5.49 -4.83 -5.77
C ASP A 41 -5.81 -6.14 -5.04
N VAL A 42 -6.92 -6.12 -4.32
CA VAL A 42 -7.36 -7.24 -3.51
C VAL A 42 -8.73 -7.69 -4.00
N SER A 43 -8.79 -8.94 -4.44
CA SER A 43 -10.01 -9.53 -5.01
C SER A 43 -11.01 -9.94 -3.93
N GLU A 44 -10.52 -10.34 -2.75
CA GLU A 44 -11.32 -10.91 -1.67
C GLU A 44 -10.94 -10.33 -0.29
N PRO A 45 -11.89 -10.22 0.66
CA PRO A 45 -11.60 -9.68 2.00
C PRO A 45 -10.57 -10.51 2.78
N SER A 46 -10.55 -11.83 2.59
CA SER A 46 -9.57 -12.71 3.21
C SER A 46 -8.13 -12.42 2.76
N ALA A 47 -7.95 -11.94 1.53
CA ALA A 47 -6.65 -11.53 1.01
C ALA A 47 -6.20 -10.18 1.61
N ALA A 48 -7.14 -9.29 1.94
CA ALA A 48 -6.83 -8.03 2.65
C ALA A 48 -6.35 -8.31 4.08
N GLU A 49 -6.97 -9.26 4.78
CA GLU A 49 -6.52 -9.72 6.09
C GLU A 49 -5.14 -10.40 6.05
N ALA A 50 -4.88 -11.20 5.01
CA ALA A 50 -3.57 -11.82 4.79
C ALA A 50 -2.47 -10.76 4.58
N LEU A 51 -2.74 -9.73 3.77
CA LEU A 51 -1.83 -8.61 3.56
C LEU A 51 -1.55 -7.84 4.86
N ARG A 52 -2.60 -7.50 5.61
CA ARG A 52 -2.47 -6.83 6.92
C ARG A 52 -1.67 -7.66 7.92
N SER A 53 -1.88 -8.98 7.93
CA SER A 53 -1.13 -9.90 8.78
C SER A 53 0.34 -9.99 8.39
N TYR A 54 0.64 -10.06 7.09
CA TYR A 54 2.00 -10.02 6.57
C TYR A 54 2.69 -8.69 6.93
N ALA A 55 1.99 -7.57 6.73
CA ALA A 55 2.49 -6.25 7.08
C ALA A 55 2.78 -6.10 8.58
N GLY A 56 1.86 -6.51 9.45
CA GLY A 56 2.05 -6.48 10.90
C GLY A 56 3.24 -7.33 11.38
N ARG A 57 3.49 -8.48 10.72
CA ARG A 57 4.67 -9.33 11.01
C ARG A 57 6.00 -8.71 10.62
N HIS A 58 6.00 -7.86 9.59
CA HIS A 58 7.21 -7.25 9.05
C HIS A 58 7.38 -5.77 9.42
N GLY A 59 6.44 -5.21 10.19
CA GLY A 59 6.46 -3.80 10.58
C GLY A 59 6.13 -2.84 9.44
N PHE A 60 5.40 -3.31 8.42
CA PHE A 60 4.89 -2.47 7.34
C PHE A 60 3.54 -1.86 7.73
N GLU A 61 3.22 -0.72 7.14
CA GLU A 61 1.91 -0.08 7.30
C GLU A 61 1.05 -0.38 6.06
N VAL A 62 -0.22 -0.78 6.25
CA VAL A 62 -1.17 -1.02 5.16
C VAL A 62 -2.27 0.00 5.29
N GLU A 63 -2.36 0.89 4.31
CA GLU A 63 -3.40 1.91 4.26
C GLU A 63 -4.39 1.56 3.14
N PRO A 64 -5.71 1.62 3.40
CA PRO A 64 -6.68 1.55 2.33
C PRO A 64 -6.51 2.77 1.41
N MET A 65 -6.42 2.53 0.10
CA MET A 65 -6.28 3.60 -0.87
C MET A 65 -7.65 4.28 -1.01
N SER A 66 -7.93 5.23 -0.10
CA SER A 66 -9.08 6.11 -0.27
C SER A 66 -8.79 7.05 -1.44
N GLU A 67 -9.67 7.03 -2.44
CA GLU A 67 -9.65 7.90 -3.64
C GLU A 67 -9.54 9.41 -3.32
N ALA A 68 -9.67 9.79 -2.04
CA ALA A 68 -9.72 11.15 -1.53
C ALA A 68 -8.38 11.89 -1.37
N GLN A 69 -7.21 11.31 -1.69
CA GLN A 69 -5.93 12.05 -1.63
C GLN A 69 -5.54 12.76 -2.94
N LEU A 70 -6.45 12.87 -3.91
CA LEU A 70 -6.20 13.52 -5.20
C LEU A 70 -6.48 15.04 -5.24
N ILE A 71 -6.94 15.67 -4.15
CA ILE A 71 -7.26 17.10 -4.08
C ILE A 71 -7.03 17.50 -2.61
N GLU A 72 -6.11 18.40 -2.24
CA GLU A 72 -6.09 19.81 -2.61
C GLU A 72 -4.66 20.34 -2.83
N PRO A 73 -4.42 21.19 -3.85
CA PRO A 73 -3.19 21.97 -3.92
C PRO A 73 -3.09 22.86 -2.68
N ILE A 74 -1.93 22.81 -2.02
CA ILE A 74 -1.56 23.71 -0.93
C ILE A 74 -1.70 25.15 -1.45
N SER A 75 -2.82 25.81 -1.13
CA SER A 75 -3.02 27.20 -1.52
C SER A 75 -2.01 28.07 -0.76
N PRO A 76 -1.12 28.83 -1.42
CA PRO A 76 -0.11 29.64 -0.74
C PRO A 76 -0.67 30.92 -0.09
N PHE A 77 -1.99 31.10 -0.05
CA PHE A 77 -2.60 32.30 0.47
C PHE A 77 -2.80 32.25 1.99
N LYS A 78 -1.69 32.52 2.68
CA LYS A 78 -1.71 33.21 3.97
C LYS A 78 -2.26 34.63 3.76
N ALA A 79 -3.54 34.85 4.04
CA ALA A 79 -4.06 36.21 4.23
C ALA A 79 -3.83 36.63 5.69
N ARG A 80 -3.34 37.86 5.86
CA ARG A 80 -2.93 38.50 7.12
C ARG A 80 -4.00 38.47 8.20
#